data_AF-A0A931V175-F1
#
_entry.id   AF-A0A931V175-F1
#
_cell.length_a   1.000
_cell.length_b   1.000
_cell.length_c   1.000
_cell.angle_alpha   90.00
_cell.angle_beta   90.00
_cell.angle_gamma   90.00
#
_symmetry.space_group_name_H-M   'P 1'
#
loop_
_entity.id
_entity.type
_entity.pdbx_description
1 polymer ?
#
loop_
_entity_poly.entity_id
_entity_poly.type
_entity_poly.pdbx_seq_one_letter_code
_entity_poly.pdbx_strand_id
1 'polypeptide(L)'
;MKHLSLAPLVSLLPFVLAACSAADGGGNLGVIGDPPAPETSDAGPSGQGDGAATSPVFAPEEPDAAVEAAPEPPKEPELVPVKELAIGELAIFQGVKVPLEKDGVPDAGKKVHVVAGREGILRVYVAPTTAWSAREVVAEITLQVEGRPKAVLTATKTVTAASTDATLDSTINVAIPSGAIEMGARYKVRLLTKPGQSGAVTRASFPEGDALEPLDVWDTGASLKVVLVPVKSNARVPDISAEQLARYRGQLQAMYPVRTIDLKVRDVYEYPGTLGAGGSGIYALLDAVTSLRKSDGAESDVYYYGVFTPTSSFSTYCSGGCTTGLCHLTGPSDTYLRACVGVGFTGSSSAGTMAHELGHAHGIRHAPCGGVSGSDTSYPYSGGKIGSWGIDLRSNTLMSPTKHYDFMSYCGPEWISDYAFDRIIHRMDYVRKNAMVVGAEARTYTFVHVLPDGSLEWGSDITLDEPMFGEPHEVAYVGKDGARAKVTGYFHPYGEEGGSLLVPKAIAAFDAIEVSGFSAIARRLPALR
;
A
#
# COMPACT_ATOMS: atom_id res chain seq x y z
N MET A 1 -74.26 2.16 6.75
CA MET A 1 -73.86 0.79 6.35
C MET A 1 -73.44 0.81 4.88
N LYS A 2 -72.14 0.84 4.62
CA LYS A 2 -71.50 0.39 3.37
C LYS A 2 -70.04 0.09 3.73
N HIS A 3 -69.67 -1.18 3.61
CA HIS A 3 -68.33 -1.71 3.86
C HIS A 3 -67.36 -1.23 2.78
N LEU A 4 -66.14 -0.85 3.17
CA LEU A 4 -64.98 -0.89 2.29
C LEU A 4 -63.75 -1.44 3.03
N SER A 5 -63.03 -2.25 2.27
CA SER A 5 -61.83 -3.05 2.52
C SER A 5 -60.65 -2.33 3.18
N LEU A 6 -59.87 -3.03 4.01
CA LEU A 6 -58.49 -2.64 4.35
C LEU A 6 -57.58 -3.85 4.55
N ALA A 7 -56.57 -3.95 3.68
CA ALA A 7 -55.16 -4.33 3.90
C ALA A 7 -54.54 -4.68 2.52
N PRO A 8 -53.20 -4.68 2.32
CA PRO A 8 -52.11 -4.34 3.24
C PRO A 8 -50.98 -3.49 2.59
N LEU A 9 -50.02 -3.01 3.38
CA LEU A 9 -48.56 -3.24 3.26
C LEU A 9 -47.81 -2.12 3.98
N VAL A 10 -47.14 -2.49 5.07
CA VAL A 10 -46.04 -1.73 5.65
C VAL A 10 -44.76 -2.39 5.14
N SER A 11 -43.93 -1.63 4.43
CA SER A 11 -42.54 -1.97 4.16
C SER A 11 -41.71 -0.74 4.46
N LEU A 12 -40.98 -0.79 5.57
CA LEU A 12 -39.93 0.14 5.96
C LEU A 12 -38.61 -0.60 5.70
N LEU A 13 -37.84 -0.16 4.71
CA LEU A 13 -36.42 -0.50 4.58
C LEU A 13 -35.60 0.59 5.28
N PRO A 14 -34.59 0.25 6.10
CA PRO A 14 -33.60 1.21 6.53
C PRO A 14 -32.52 1.38 5.45
N PHE A 15 -32.22 2.63 5.09
CA PHE A 15 -31.01 3.00 4.35
C PHE A 15 -29.82 2.91 5.32
N VAL A 16 -28.79 2.14 4.95
CA VAL A 16 -27.52 2.04 5.67
C VAL A 16 -26.57 3.08 5.09
N LEU A 17 -25.96 3.90 5.96
CA LEU A 17 -24.91 4.86 5.60
C LEU A 17 -23.69 4.13 5.03
N ALA A 18 -23.24 4.51 3.84
CA ALA A 18 -22.05 3.96 3.21
C ALA A 18 -20.81 4.74 3.67
N ALA A 19 -20.26 4.33 4.80
CA ALA A 19 -18.88 4.63 5.16
C ALA A 19 -18.14 3.32 5.44
N CYS A 20 -16.96 3.09 4.84
CA CYS A 20 -16.17 1.83 4.80
C CYS A 20 -16.86 0.64 5.49
N SER A 21 -17.95 0.16 4.89
CA SER A 21 -18.95 -0.69 5.54
C SER A 21 -18.67 -2.16 5.27
N ALA A 22 -18.39 -2.90 6.33
CA ALA A 22 -18.52 -4.35 6.31
C ALA A 22 -20.02 -4.70 6.30
N ALA A 23 -20.64 -4.75 5.13
CA ALA A 23 -22.03 -5.20 4.98
C ALA A 23 -22.08 -6.74 4.97
N ASP A 24 -23.07 -7.29 5.67
CA ASP A 24 -23.33 -8.72 5.82
C ASP A 24 -23.31 -9.46 4.49
N GLY A 25 -22.33 -10.36 4.36
CA GLY A 25 -22.19 -11.20 3.18
C GLY A 25 -21.11 -12.25 3.31
N GLY A 26 -20.88 -12.85 4.48
CA GLY A 26 -20.01 -14.03 4.63
C GLY A 26 -18.57 -13.90 4.07
N GLY A 27 -18.14 -12.70 3.72
CA GLY A 27 -16.82 -12.36 3.25
C GLY A 27 -15.97 -12.09 4.47
N ASN A 28 -15.36 -13.14 5.00
CA ASN A 28 -14.20 -13.00 5.88
C ASN A 28 -13.25 -12.01 5.18
N LEU A 29 -12.93 -10.87 5.80
CA LEU A 29 -11.74 -10.09 5.41
C LEU A 29 -10.62 -11.12 5.27
N GLY A 30 -10.17 -11.36 4.03
CA GLY A 30 -9.44 -12.56 3.66
C GLY A 30 -8.21 -12.72 4.55
N VAL A 31 -8.32 -13.59 5.55
CA VAL A 31 -7.27 -13.85 6.52
C VAL A 31 -6.10 -14.47 5.78
N ILE A 32 -4.99 -13.73 5.67
CA ILE A 32 -3.68 -14.33 5.47
C ILE A 32 -3.32 -14.96 6.81
N GLY A 33 -3.43 -16.29 6.90
CA GLY A 33 -3.23 -17.05 8.13
C GLY A 33 -1.81 -16.88 8.69
N ASP A 34 -1.72 -16.74 10.01
CA ASP A 34 -0.45 -16.69 10.74
C ASP A 34 0.29 -18.05 10.61
N PRO A 35 1.59 -18.10 10.24
CA PRO A 35 2.40 -19.29 10.45
C PRO A 35 2.73 -19.46 11.95
N PRO A 36 2.84 -20.69 12.47
CA PRO A 36 3.16 -20.93 13.87
C PRO A 36 4.59 -20.49 14.21
N ALA A 37 4.76 -19.82 15.35
CA ALA A 37 6.07 -19.45 15.89
C ALA A 37 6.83 -20.70 16.39
N PRO A 38 8.15 -20.81 16.17
CA PRO A 38 8.96 -21.86 16.78
C PRO A 38 9.17 -21.56 18.27
N GLU A 39 8.95 -22.59 19.09
CA GLU A 39 9.21 -22.61 20.52
C GLU A 39 10.71 -22.39 20.80
N THR A 40 11.05 -21.38 21.60
CA THR A 40 12.39 -21.21 22.17
C THR A 40 12.41 -21.77 23.59
N SER A 41 13.18 -22.83 23.81
CA SER A 41 13.47 -23.36 25.14
C SER A 41 14.65 -22.62 25.79
N ASP A 42 14.43 -22.17 27.02
CA ASP A 42 15.39 -21.59 27.97
C ASP A 42 16.61 -22.49 28.27
N ALA A 43 17.76 -21.84 28.51
CA ALA A 43 18.66 -22.15 29.64
C ALA A 43 19.75 -21.06 29.80
N GLY A 44 19.73 -20.31 30.90
CA GLY A 44 20.92 -19.64 31.47
C GLY A 44 21.58 -20.52 32.55
N PRO A 45 22.40 -19.99 33.49
CA PRO A 45 23.27 -18.80 33.47
C PRO A 45 24.70 -19.10 34.03
N SER A 46 25.57 -18.07 34.09
CA SER A 46 26.52 -17.73 35.19
C SER A 46 27.94 -17.31 34.77
N GLY A 47 28.52 -16.32 35.48
CA GLY A 47 29.96 -16.17 35.68
C GLY A 47 30.57 -14.79 35.42
N GLN A 48 30.61 -13.91 36.43
CA GLN A 48 31.50 -12.74 36.51
C GLN A 48 32.95 -13.15 36.83
N GLY A 49 33.93 -12.36 36.37
CA GLY A 49 35.31 -12.41 36.87
C GLY A 49 36.27 -11.45 36.15
N ASP A 50 36.62 -10.36 36.82
CA ASP A 50 37.63 -9.36 36.44
C ASP A 50 39.07 -9.94 36.38
N GLY A 51 39.98 -9.30 35.62
CA GLY A 51 41.42 -9.48 35.87
C GLY A 51 42.40 -9.16 34.73
N ALA A 52 42.87 -7.91 34.72
CA ALA A 52 44.22 -7.41 34.44
C ALA A 52 45.17 -8.10 33.42
N ALA A 53 45.69 -7.22 32.55
CA ALA A 53 46.79 -7.41 31.62
C ALA A 53 48.11 -7.90 32.26
N THR A 54 48.80 -8.80 31.56
CA THR A 54 50.28 -8.84 31.49
C THR A 54 50.70 -9.45 30.14
N SER A 55 51.57 -8.76 29.42
CA SER A 55 52.27 -9.29 28.24
C SER A 55 53.57 -9.97 28.68
N PRO A 56 53.95 -11.12 28.09
CA PRO A 56 55.34 -11.56 28.09
C PRO A 56 55.95 -11.54 26.68
N VAL A 57 57.00 -10.72 26.57
CA VAL A 57 58.34 -10.96 26.01
C VAL A 57 58.49 -11.96 24.85
N PHE A 58 58.99 -11.41 23.74
CA PHE A 58 59.51 -12.06 22.53
C PHE A 58 60.67 -13.04 22.81
N ALA A 59 60.62 -14.21 22.15
CA ALA A 59 61.77 -15.06 21.82
C ALA A 59 61.89 -15.18 20.28
N PRO A 60 63.08 -15.38 19.70
CA PRO A 60 63.29 -15.27 18.26
C PRO A 60 62.93 -16.55 17.49
N GLU A 61 62.35 -16.37 16.31
CA GLU A 61 61.93 -17.40 15.35
C GLU A 61 63.12 -18.15 14.71
N GLU A 62 62.93 -19.46 14.54
CA GLU A 62 63.67 -20.32 13.61
C GLU A 62 63.17 -20.12 12.16
N PRO A 63 63.98 -20.40 11.12
CA PRO A 63 63.64 -20.02 9.75
C PRO A 63 62.51 -20.88 9.14
N ASP A 64 61.60 -20.18 8.46
CA ASP A 64 60.46 -20.68 7.70
C ASP A 64 60.75 -21.94 6.86
N ALA A 65 60.07 -23.03 7.19
CA ALA A 65 59.83 -24.11 6.26
C ALA A 65 58.77 -23.65 5.26
N ALA A 66 59.06 -23.77 3.97
CA ALA A 66 58.15 -23.41 2.89
C ALA A 66 56.78 -24.11 3.07
N VAL A 67 55.76 -23.29 3.36
CA VAL A 67 54.36 -23.73 3.39
C VAL A 67 53.95 -24.01 1.94
N GLU A 68 53.79 -25.28 1.57
CA GLU A 68 53.14 -25.66 0.32
C GLU A 68 51.74 -25.03 0.28
N ALA A 69 51.48 -24.24 -0.75
CA ALA A 69 50.19 -23.61 -0.97
C ALA A 69 49.09 -24.69 -1.03
N ALA A 70 48.02 -24.48 -0.25
CA ALA A 70 46.85 -25.34 -0.30
C ALA A 70 46.34 -25.44 -1.75
N PRO A 71 45.94 -26.65 -2.21
CA PRO A 71 45.41 -26.81 -3.57
C PRO A 71 44.20 -25.90 -3.78
N GLU A 72 44.20 -25.17 -4.91
CA GLU A 72 43.07 -24.33 -5.30
C GLU A 72 41.76 -25.14 -5.28
N PRO A 73 40.65 -24.57 -4.77
CA PRO A 73 39.37 -25.26 -4.78
C PRO A 73 39.00 -25.64 -6.22
N PRO A 74 38.43 -26.84 -6.45
CA PRO A 74 38.11 -27.31 -7.78
C PRO A 74 37.22 -26.28 -8.50
N LYS A 75 37.69 -25.83 -9.67
CA LYS A 75 36.99 -24.88 -10.53
C LYS A 75 35.60 -25.44 -10.85
N GLU A 76 34.55 -24.73 -10.49
CA GLU A 76 33.18 -25.14 -10.82
C GLU A 76 33.06 -25.42 -12.32
N PRO A 77 32.36 -26.50 -12.72
CA PRO A 77 32.24 -26.87 -14.12
C PRO A 77 31.59 -25.72 -14.89
N GLU A 78 32.22 -25.33 -16.00
CA GLU A 78 31.73 -24.27 -16.87
C GLU A 78 30.33 -24.61 -17.40
N LEU A 79 29.34 -23.78 -17.09
CA LEU A 79 27.98 -23.95 -17.55
C LEU A 79 27.83 -23.44 -18.99
N VAL A 80 27.05 -24.17 -19.79
CA VAL A 80 26.77 -23.84 -21.20
C VAL A 80 25.30 -23.48 -21.39
N PRO A 81 24.92 -22.72 -22.44
CA PRO A 81 23.52 -22.46 -22.75
C PRO A 81 22.69 -23.73 -22.82
N VAL A 82 21.51 -23.70 -22.22
CA VAL A 82 20.60 -24.84 -22.22
C VAL A 82 20.12 -25.14 -23.65
N LYS A 83 20.02 -26.42 -23.98
CA LYS A 83 19.42 -26.93 -25.22
C LYS A 83 18.01 -27.43 -24.96
N GLU A 84 17.14 -27.40 -25.97
CA GLU A 84 15.76 -27.92 -25.92
C GLU A 84 14.86 -27.27 -24.85
N LEU A 85 15.21 -26.08 -24.38
CA LEU A 85 14.45 -25.29 -23.42
C LEU A 85 14.54 -23.81 -23.76
N ALA A 86 13.38 -23.19 -23.97
CA ALA A 86 13.29 -21.77 -24.25
C ALA A 86 12.83 -21.01 -23.00
N ILE A 87 13.27 -19.75 -22.87
CA ILE A 87 12.58 -18.74 -22.08
C ILE A 87 11.30 -18.38 -22.84
N GLY A 88 10.14 -18.66 -22.24
CA GLY A 88 8.82 -18.32 -22.78
C GLY A 88 8.33 -16.93 -22.36
N GLU A 89 8.67 -16.51 -21.14
CA GLU A 89 8.36 -15.20 -20.59
C GLU A 89 9.33 -14.88 -19.45
N LEU A 90 9.65 -13.59 -19.29
CA LEU A 90 10.27 -13.04 -18.08
C LEU A 90 9.32 -12.05 -17.45
N ALA A 91 9.13 -12.15 -16.13
CA ALA A 91 8.37 -11.17 -15.38
C ALA A 91 8.95 -10.97 -13.97
N ILE A 92 9.02 -9.71 -13.55
CA ILE A 92 9.37 -9.34 -12.18
C ILE A 92 8.10 -9.24 -11.35
N PHE A 93 8.15 -9.72 -10.12
CA PHE A 93 7.08 -9.58 -9.15
C PHE A 93 7.57 -8.85 -7.91
N GLN A 94 7.01 -7.66 -7.67
CA GLN A 94 7.25 -6.83 -6.49
C GLN A 94 5.93 -6.51 -5.77
N GLY A 95 5.02 -7.49 -5.76
CA GLY A 95 3.62 -7.36 -5.32
C GLY A 95 2.66 -7.67 -6.47
N VAL A 96 2.92 -7.12 -7.66
CA VAL A 96 2.20 -7.41 -8.92
C VAL A 96 3.16 -7.90 -9.99
N LYS A 97 2.65 -8.62 -10.99
CA LYS A 97 3.40 -9.06 -12.17
C LYS A 97 3.73 -7.87 -13.07
N VAL A 98 5.02 -7.64 -13.30
CA VAL A 98 5.55 -6.72 -14.31
C VAL A 98 6.16 -7.56 -15.43
N PRO A 99 5.44 -7.74 -16.57
CA PRO A 99 5.99 -8.45 -17.73
C PRO A 99 7.22 -7.72 -18.27
N LEU A 100 8.26 -8.46 -18.64
CA LEU A 100 9.48 -7.89 -19.24
C LEU A 100 9.63 -8.29 -20.71
N GLU A 101 9.37 -9.55 -21.01
CA GLU A 101 9.34 -10.06 -22.38
C GLU A 101 8.40 -11.26 -22.47
N LYS A 102 7.87 -11.49 -23.66
CA LYS A 102 7.18 -12.71 -24.00
C LYS A 102 7.61 -13.20 -25.38
N ASP A 103 7.94 -14.47 -25.45
CA ASP A 103 8.39 -15.14 -26.65
C ASP A 103 9.57 -14.48 -27.39
N GLY A 104 10.50 -13.90 -26.63
CA GLY A 104 11.66 -13.19 -27.14
C GLY A 104 11.36 -11.75 -27.60
N VAL A 105 10.16 -11.24 -27.31
CA VAL A 105 9.74 -9.88 -27.65
C VAL A 105 9.63 -9.07 -26.35
N PRO A 106 10.38 -7.96 -26.20
CA PRO A 106 10.23 -7.07 -25.05
C PRO A 106 8.79 -6.59 -24.88
N ASP A 107 8.32 -6.46 -23.64
CA ASP A 107 7.00 -5.90 -23.37
C ASP A 107 6.98 -4.40 -23.69
N ALA A 108 6.43 -4.05 -24.85
CA ALA A 108 6.22 -2.67 -25.25
C ALA A 108 5.00 -2.03 -24.55
N GLY A 109 4.15 -2.84 -23.91
CA GLY A 109 2.86 -2.44 -23.36
C GLY A 109 2.88 -2.01 -21.90
N LYS A 110 3.99 -1.45 -21.41
CA LYS A 110 4.29 -1.01 -20.02
C LYS A 110 3.07 -0.48 -19.23
N LYS A 111 2.28 -1.38 -18.64
CA LYS A 111 1.12 -1.03 -17.80
C LYS A 111 1.51 -0.76 -16.35
N VAL A 112 2.66 -1.24 -15.93
CA VAL A 112 3.16 -1.16 -14.56
C VAL A 112 4.69 -1.20 -14.57
N HIS A 113 5.29 -0.54 -13.59
CA HIS A 113 6.74 -0.31 -13.54
C HIS A 113 7.44 -1.14 -12.44
N VAL A 114 8.73 -1.42 -12.65
CA VAL A 114 9.60 -1.99 -11.62
C VAL A 114 10.00 -0.89 -10.64
N VAL A 115 9.91 -1.15 -9.34
CA VAL A 115 10.27 -0.19 -8.29
C VAL A 115 11.74 -0.36 -7.91
N ALA A 116 12.52 0.72 -8.01
CA ALA A 116 13.92 0.75 -7.62
C ALA A 116 14.11 0.36 -6.15
N GLY A 117 15.09 -0.50 -5.89
CA GLY A 117 15.52 -0.92 -4.55
C GLY A 117 14.53 -1.81 -3.78
N ARG A 118 13.31 -2.02 -4.29
CA ARG A 118 12.31 -2.91 -3.68
C ARG A 118 12.68 -4.37 -3.96
N GLU A 119 12.57 -5.21 -2.95
CA GLU A 119 12.77 -6.65 -3.12
C GLU A 119 11.70 -7.27 -4.02
N GLY A 120 12.01 -8.41 -4.61
CA GLY A 120 11.07 -9.11 -5.49
C GLY A 120 11.58 -10.47 -5.91
N ILE A 121 10.89 -11.04 -6.90
CA ILE A 121 11.38 -12.23 -7.61
C ILE A 121 11.31 -11.97 -9.11
N LEU A 122 12.35 -12.41 -9.86
CA LEU A 122 12.21 -12.62 -11.29
C LEU A 122 11.73 -14.05 -11.50
N ARG A 123 10.57 -14.21 -12.13
CA ARG A 123 10.08 -15.50 -12.58
C ARG A 123 10.51 -15.71 -14.03
N VAL A 124 11.33 -16.73 -14.25
CA VAL A 124 11.71 -17.19 -15.59
C VAL A 124 10.79 -18.33 -15.99
N TYR A 125 9.89 -18.05 -16.93
CA TYR A 125 8.94 -19.02 -17.47
C TYR A 125 9.64 -19.79 -18.57
N VAL A 126 9.60 -21.12 -18.47
CA VAL A 126 10.30 -22.00 -19.39
C VAL A 126 9.32 -22.79 -20.26
N ALA A 127 9.69 -22.97 -21.52
CA ALA A 127 8.94 -23.73 -22.53
C ALA A 127 9.84 -24.86 -23.07
N PRO A 128 9.80 -26.06 -22.47
CA PRO A 128 10.56 -27.20 -22.95
C PRO A 128 10.04 -27.70 -24.31
N THR A 129 10.93 -28.15 -25.18
CA THR A 129 10.54 -28.83 -26.43
C THR A 129 10.13 -30.27 -26.15
N THR A 130 9.60 -30.98 -27.16
CA THR A 130 9.30 -32.41 -27.06
C THR A 130 10.53 -33.28 -26.87
N ALA A 131 11.74 -32.77 -27.15
CA ALA A 131 13.01 -33.47 -26.94
C ALA A 131 13.61 -33.18 -25.55
N TRP A 132 12.93 -32.37 -24.71
CA TRP A 132 13.38 -32.07 -23.37
C TRP A 132 13.38 -33.31 -22.47
N SER A 133 14.41 -33.40 -21.64
CA SER A 133 14.52 -34.39 -20.55
C SER A 133 14.78 -33.65 -19.26
N ALA A 134 14.10 -34.06 -18.18
CA ALA A 134 14.19 -33.38 -16.90
C ALA A 134 15.64 -33.29 -16.42
N ARG A 135 16.09 -32.06 -16.13
CA ARG A 135 17.45 -31.78 -15.66
C ARG A 135 17.53 -30.44 -14.97
N GLU A 136 18.64 -30.26 -14.27
CA GLU A 136 19.02 -29.03 -13.59
C GLU A 136 19.34 -27.92 -14.61
N VAL A 137 18.74 -26.76 -14.37
CA VAL A 137 18.93 -25.52 -15.12
C VAL A 137 19.22 -24.39 -14.15
N VAL A 138 20.22 -23.59 -14.46
CA VAL A 138 20.57 -22.36 -13.75
C VAL A 138 20.03 -21.19 -14.56
N ALA A 139 19.13 -20.40 -13.97
CA ALA A 139 18.81 -19.08 -14.48
C ALA A 139 19.82 -18.09 -13.91
N GLU A 140 20.49 -17.35 -14.79
CA GLU A 140 21.43 -16.28 -14.46
C GLU A 140 20.85 -14.95 -14.95
N ILE A 141 20.77 -13.96 -14.07
CA ILE A 141 20.40 -12.59 -14.39
C ILE A 141 21.64 -11.72 -14.22
N THR A 142 22.03 -11.03 -15.28
CA THR A 142 22.96 -9.91 -15.18
C THR A 142 22.16 -8.62 -15.07
N LEU A 143 22.43 -7.82 -14.06
CA LEU A 143 21.94 -6.44 -13.91
C LEU A 143 23.13 -5.49 -14.02
N GLN A 144 22.98 -4.43 -14.83
CA GLN A 144 24.02 -3.43 -15.01
C GLN A 144 23.43 -2.02 -15.08
N VAL A 145 24.03 -1.11 -14.33
CA VAL A 145 23.87 0.33 -14.48
C VAL A 145 25.20 0.88 -15.01
N GLU A 146 25.14 1.87 -15.90
CA GLU A 146 26.35 2.53 -16.42
C GLU A 146 27.20 3.09 -15.27
N GLY A 147 28.51 2.82 -15.29
CA GLY A 147 29.44 3.25 -14.24
C GLY A 147 29.37 2.48 -12.92
N ARG A 148 28.52 1.44 -12.80
CA ARG A 148 28.40 0.58 -11.60
C ARG A 148 28.92 -0.84 -11.90
N PRO A 149 29.42 -1.58 -10.88
CA PRO A 149 29.75 -2.99 -11.05
C PRO A 149 28.53 -3.80 -11.51
N LYS A 150 28.75 -4.81 -12.35
CA LYS A 150 27.72 -5.76 -12.76
C LYS A 150 27.29 -6.59 -11.56
N ALA A 151 25.98 -6.71 -11.34
CA ALA A 151 25.42 -7.65 -10.38
C ALA A 151 24.94 -8.90 -11.12
N VAL A 152 25.22 -10.08 -10.56
CA VAL A 152 24.77 -11.37 -11.10
C VAL A 152 23.95 -12.08 -10.03
N LEU A 153 22.71 -12.43 -10.38
CA LEU A 153 21.79 -13.17 -9.53
C LEU A 153 21.50 -14.52 -10.18
N THR A 154 21.47 -15.61 -9.41
CA THR A 154 21.24 -16.95 -9.94
C THR A 154 20.19 -17.71 -9.15
N ALA A 155 19.50 -18.62 -9.83
CA ALA A 155 18.71 -19.66 -9.18
C ALA A 155 18.75 -20.96 -9.99
N THR A 156 18.69 -22.08 -9.30
CA THR A 156 18.81 -23.41 -9.89
C THR A 156 17.53 -24.18 -9.68
N LYS A 157 17.07 -24.88 -10.72
CA LYS A 157 15.87 -25.73 -10.65
C LYS A 157 15.97 -26.93 -11.59
N THR A 158 15.47 -28.08 -11.14
CA THR A 158 15.19 -29.20 -12.05
C THR A 158 13.91 -28.92 -12.82
N VAL A 159 14.03 -28.64 -14.12
CA VAL A 159 12.89 -28.34 -14.99
C VAL A 159 12.30 -29.65 -15.53
N THR A 160 11.05 -29.92 -15.19
CA THR A 160 10.34 -31.15 -15.59
C THR A 160 9.23 -30.90 -16.61
N ALA A 161 8.68 -29.69 -16.66
CA ALA A 161 7.55 -29.32 -17.50
C ALA A 161 7.57 -27.82 -17.84
N ALA A 162 6.63 -27.39 -18.69
CA ALA A 162 6.43 -25.99 -19.02
C ALA A 162 5.88 -25.19 -17.82
N SER A 163 6.27 -23.92 -17.73
CA SER A 163 5.81 -23.01 -16.70
C SER A 163 4.37 -22.53 -16.92
N THR A 164 3.69 -22.20 -15.83
CA THR A 164 2.39 -21.51 -15.83
C THR A 164 2.37 -20.42 -14.76
N ASP A 165 1.57 -19.38 -14.96
CA ASP A 165 1.43 -18.33 -13.94
C ASP A 165 0.92 -18.89 -12.61
N ALA A 166 -0.06 -19.81 -12.66
CA ALA A 166 -0.78 -20.32 -11.50
C ALA A 166 0.03 -21.24 -10.57
N THR A 167 1.24 -21.65 -10.97
CA THR A 167 2.09 -22.54 -10.18
C THR A 167 3.45 -21.90 -9.98
N LEU A 168 3.71 -21.40 -8.76
CA LEU A 168 4.95 -20.70 -8.42
C LEU A 168 6.19 -21.57 -8.68
N ASP A 169 6.12 -22.85 -8.32
CA ASP A 169 7.21 -23.79 -8.53
C ASP A 169 7.29 -24.35 -9.98
N SER A 170 6.50 -23.82 -10.92
CA SER A 170 6.67 -24.18 -12.34
C SER A 170 7.69 -23.30 -13.05
N THR A 171 8.10 -22.17 -12.45
CA THR A 171 9.09 -21.22 -12.96
C THR A 171 10.44 -21.37 -12.26
N ILE A 172 11.53 -20.91 -12.87
CA ILE A 172 12.79 -20.71 -12.14
C ILE A 172 12.71 -19.33 -11.48
N ASN A 173 12.63 -19.29 -10.16
CA ASN A 173 12.41 -18.06 -9.40
C ASN A 173 13.75 -17.55 -8.86
N VAL A 174 14.23 -16.44 -9.41
CA VAL A 174 15.45 -15.78 -8.93
C VAL A 174 15.07 -14.69 -7.95
N ALA A 175 15.57 -14.76 -6.73
CA ALA A 175 15.34 -13.72 -5.73
C ALA A 175 16.01 -12.41 -6.17
N ILE A 176 15.31 -11.29 -6.00
CA ILE A 176 15.81 -9.93 -6.21
C ILE A 176 15.93 -9.31 -4.82
N PRO A 177 17.14 -9.23 -4.23
CA PRO A 177 17.35 -8.60 -2.94
C PRO A 177 16.98 -7.11 -2.97
N SER A 178 16.62 -6.55 -1.82
CA SER A 178 16.47 -5.10 -1.69
C SER A 178 17.77 -4.40 -2.12
N GLY A 179 17.64 -3.33 -2.92
CA GLY A 179 18.75 -2.57 -3.47
C GLY A 179 19.38 -3.16 -4.74
N ALA A 180 18.97 -4.34 -5.22
CA ALA A 180 19.58 -4.96 -6.40
C ALA A 180 19.24 -4.26 -7.73
N ILE A 181 18.04 -3.67 -7.83
CA ILE A 181 17.60 -2.93 -9.02
C ILE A 181 17.68 -1.43 -8.73
N GLU A 182 18.41 -0.71 -9.58
CA GLU A 182 18.59 0.75 -9.51
C GLU A 182 18.00 1.42 -10.78
N MET A 183 17.77 2.73 -10.72
CA MET A 183 17.35 3.52 -11.89
C MET A 183 18.37 3.37 -13.02
N GLY A 184 17.88 3.19 -14.26
CA GLY A 184 18.73 3.00 -15.44
C GLY A 184 19.33 1.59 -15.57
N ALA A 185 18.90 0.64 -14.72
CA ALA A 185 19.31 -0.75 -14.85
C ALA A 185 18.97 -1.31 -16.24
N ARG A 186 19.89 -2.11 -16.76
CA ARG A 186 19.72 -2.96 -17.93
C ARG A 186 19.93 -4.40 -17.52
N TYR A 187 19.25 -5.33 -18.18
CA TYR A 187 19.27 -6.74 -17.78
C TYR A 187 19.53 -7.69 -18.95
N LYS A 188 20.06 -8.86 -18.61
CA LYS A 188 20.10 -10.04 -19.47
C LYS A 188 19.84 -11.28 -18.63
N VAL A 189 19.05 -12.20 -19.15
CA VAL A 189 18.77 -13.50 -18.54
C VAL A 189 19.36 -14.61 -19.41
N ARG A 190 19.96 -15.62 -18.79
CA ARG A 190 20.46 -16.83 -19.45
C ARG A 190 19.97 -18.06 -18.73
N LEU A 191 19.60 -19.09 -19.48
CA LEU A 191 19.38 -20.44 -19.00
C LEU A 191 20.61 -21.29 -19.32
N LEU A 192 21.24 -21.80 -18.27
CA LEU A 192 22.51 -22.51 -18.32
C LEU A 192 22.35 -23.92 -17.76
N THR A 193 23.20 -24.86 -18.20
CA THR A 193 23.22 -26.24 -17.70
C THR A 193 24.63 -26.83 -17.83
N LYS A 194 24.84 -28.02 -17.24
CA LYS A 194 26.10 -28.75 -17.38
C LYS A 194 26.33 -29.17 -18.84
N PRO A 195 27.59 -29.18 -19.32
CA PRO A 195 27.90 -29.60 -20.68
C PRO A 195 27.52 -31.08 -20.93
N GLY A 196 27.47 -31.47 -22.20
CA GLY A 196 27.17 -32.84 -22.62
C GLY A 196 25.72 -33.11 -23.05
N GLN A 197 24.85 -32.09 -23.05
CA GLN A 197 23.49 -32.21 -23.58
C GLN A 197 23.48 -32.11 -25.12
N SER A 198 22.64 -32.92 -25.76
CA SER A 198 22.34 -32.88 -27.20
C SER A 198 21.18 -31.92 -27.50
N GLY A 199 21.01 -31.55 -28.79
CA GLY A 199 19.93 -30.67 -29.23
C GLY A 199 20.35 -29.24 -29.58
N ALA A 200 19.37 -28.39 -29.84
CA ALA A 200 19.54 -27.01 -30.26
C ALA A 200 19.35 -26.03 -29.08
N VAL A 201 20.11 -24.93 -29.11
CA VAL A 201 19.90 -23.78 -28.22
C VAL A 201 18.88 -22.86 -28.90
N THR A 202 17.75 -22.63 -28.24
CA THR A 202 16.67 -21.79 -28.77
C THR A 202 16.12 -20.92 -27.65
N ARG A 203 16.26 -19.58 -27.74
CA ARG A 203 15.79 -18.65 -26.70
C ARG A 203 16.28 -19.03 -25.29
N ALA A 204 17.53 -19.48 -25.21
CA ALA A 204 18.19 -19.74 -23.92
C ALA A 204 18.71 -18.44 -23.28
N SER A 205 18.61 -17.30 -23.96
CA SER A 205 18.91 -15.99 -23.42
C SER A 205 17.94 -14.93 -23.89
N PHE A 206 17.76 -13.91 -23.06
CA PHE A 206 17.09 -12.67 -23.44
C PHE A 206 17.82 -11.45 -22.86
N PRO A 207 18.16 -10.44 -23.68
CA PRO A 207 18.21 -10.52 -25.14
C PRO A 207 19.17 -11.62 -25.64
N GLU A 208 19.02 -12.00 -26.90
CA GLU A 208 20.00 -12.88 -27.56
C GLU A 208 21.33 -12.15 -27.80
N GLY A 209 22.43 -12.90 -27.90
CA GLY A 209 23.77 -12.32 -28.01
C GLY A 209 24.20 -11.63 -26.71
N ASP A 210 25.12 -10.66 -26.75
CA ASP A 210 25.70 -10.02 -25.56
C ASP A 210 25.02 -8.70 -25.13
N ALA A 211 23.90 -8.36 -25.75
CA ALA A 211 23.16 -7.14 -25.43
C ALA A 211 22.47 -7.22 -24.06
N LEU A 212 22.21 -6.05 -23.48
CA LEU A 212 21.35 -5.88 -22.31
C LEU A 212 20.11 -5.07 -22.69
N GLU A 213 18.95 -5.51 -22.25
CA GLU A 213 17.67 -4.80 -22.43
C GLU A 213 17.50 -3.72 -21.35
N PRO A 214 17.03 -2.50 -21.66
CA PRO A 214 16.66 -1.53 -20.64
C PRO A 214 15.53 -2.06 -19.75
N LEU A 215 15.69 -1.91 -18.43
CA LEU A 215 14.62 -2.19 -17.48
C LEU A 215 13.81 -0.92 -17.20
N ASP A 216 12.50 -1.05 -17.20
CA ASP A 216 11.58 0.06 -16.90
C ASP A 216 11.44 0.27 -15.39
N VAL A 217 12.39 1.04 -14.83
CA VAL A 217 12.52 1.25 -13.38
C VAL A 217 12.04 2.65 -13.00
N TRP A 218 11.26 2.72 -11.91
CA TRP A 218 10.78 3.94 -11.28
C TRP A 218 11.24 4.05 -9.83
N ASP A 219 11.46 5.28 -9.38
CA ASP A 219 11.90 5.59 -8.02
C ASP A 219 10.74 6.23 -7.22
N THR A 220 10.18 5.45 -6.29
CA THR A 220 9.14 5.90 -5.36
C THR A 220 9.71 6.48 -4.05
N GLY A 221 11.03 6.69 -3.98
CA GLY A 221 11.73 7.18 -2.80
C GLY A 221 12.20 6.07 -1.86
N ALA A 222 12.91 6.46 -0.80
CA ALA A 222 13.50 5.51 0.14
C ALA A 222 12.45 4.75 0.99
N SER A 223 11.36 5.43 1.36
CA SER A 223 10.30 4.88 2.19
C SER A 223 8.95 5.57 1.96
N LEU A 224 7.86 4.84 2.25
CA LEU A 224 6.59 5.47 2.61
C LEU A 224 6.64 5.86 4.09
N LYS A 225 6.45 7.14 4.39
CA LYS A 225 6.52 7.69 5.75
C LYS A 225 5.11 7.82 6.33
N VAL A 226 4.86 7.10 7.41
CA VAL A 226 3.58 7.11 8.12
C VAL A 226 3.80 7.44 9.59
N VAL A 227 3.07 8.44 10.08
CA VAL A 227 2.95 8.73 11.52
C VAL A 227 1.62 8.15 12.00
N LEU A 228 1.72 7.10 12.80
CA LEU A 228 0.61 6.49 13.49
C LEU A 228 0.26 7.30 14.73
N VAL A 229 -0.98 7.75 14.86
CA VAL A 229 -1.49 8.48 16.02
C VAL A 229 -2.37 7.55 16.84
N PRO A 230 -1.92 7.04 18.00
CA PRO A 230 -2.77 6.24 18.88
C PRO A 230 -3.85 7.11 19.49
N VAL A 231 -5.11 6.86 19.15
CA VAL A 231 -6.24 7.67 19.62
C VAL A 231 -6.86 6.99 20.83
N LYS A 232 -6.79 7.66 21.99
CA LYS A 232 -7.57 7.26 23.15
C LYS A 232 -9.01 7.74 23.00
N SER A 233 -9.93 6.80 22.89
CA SER A 233 -11.37 7.05 22.71
C SER A 233 -12.16 6.04 23.52
N ASN A 234 -13.34 6.42 24.04
CA ASN A 234 -14.19 5.53 24.83
C ASN A 234 -13.43 4.80 25.97
N ALA A 235 -12.47 5.49 26.60
CA ALA A 235 -11.56 4.98 27.63
C ALA A 235 -10.63 3.82 27.19
N ARG A 236 -10.36 3.67 25.89
CA ARG A 236 -9.51 2.63 25.30
C ARG A 236 -8.39 3.26 24.47
N VAL A 237 -7.24 2.59 24.46
CA VAL A 237 -6.10 2.89 23.59
C VAL A 237 -5.91 1.70 22.66
N PRO A 238 -5.62 1.92 21.37
CA PRO A 238 -5.33 0.83 20.43
C PRO A 238 -4.05 0.07 20.78
N ASP A 239 -3.95 -1.16 20.30
CA ASP A 239 -2.74 -1.96 20.42
C ASP A 239 -1.64 -1.41 19.50
N ILE A 240 -0.52 -1.01 20.12
CA ILE A 240 0.69 -0.50 19.48
C ILE A 240 1.91 -1.37 19.80
N SER A 241 1.69 -2.64 20.15
CA SER A 241 2.74 -3.63 20.36
C SER A 241 3.63 -3.77 19.12
N ALA A 242 4.86 -4.25 19.30
CA ALA A 242 5.80 -4.47 18.21
C ALA A 242 5.22 -5.42 17.15
N GLU A 243 4.48 -6.43 17.59
CA GLU A 243 3.78 -7.41 16.76
C GLU A 243 2.71 -6.73 15.90
N GLN A 244 1.87 -5.87 16.49
CA GLN A 244 0.83 -5.16 15.74
C GLN A 244 1.43 -4.13 14.78
N LEU A 245 2.49 -3.41 15.18
CA LEU A 245 3.23 -2.51 14.30
C LEU A 245 3.90 -3.26 13.14
N ALA A 246 4.39 -4.47 13.37
CA ALA A 246 4.93 -5.34 12.31
C ALA A 246 3.83 -5.77 11.32
N ARG A 247 2.59 -6.02 11.78
CA ARG A 247 1.44 -6.32 10.90
C ARG A 247 1.10 -5.13 9.99
N TYR A 248 1.00 -3.91 10.54
CA TYR A 248 0.81 -2.69 9.74
C TYR A 248 1.91 -2.53 8.68
N ARG A 249 3.17 -2.63 9.12
CA ARG A 249 4.33 -2.50 8.23
C ARG A 249 4.31 -3.57 7.12
N GLY A 250 4.07 -4.82 7.49
CA GLY A 250 4.06 -5.95 6.56
C GLY A 250 2.95 -5.85 5.53
N GLN A 251 1.76 -5.37 5.92
CA GLN A 251 0.64 -5.20 5.00
C GLN A 251 0.92 -4.10 3.96
N LEU A 252 1.44 -2.96 4.41
CA LEU A 252 1.85 -1.88 3.49
C LEU A 252 3.01 -2.32 2.60
N GLN A 253 4.05 -2.94 3.15
CA GLN A 253 5.20 -3.43 2.37
C GLN A 253 4.76 -4.43 1.30
N ALA A 254 3.81 -5.32 1.60
CA ALA A 254 3.33 -6.34 0.67
C ALA A 254 2.58 -5.75 -0.54
N MET A 255 1.76 -4.71 -0.33
CA MET A 255 0.86 -4.19 -1.36
C MET A 255 1.35 -2.88 -2.00
N TYR A 256 1.99 -1.98 -1.29
CA TYR A 256 2.38 -0.67 -1.86
C TYR A 256 3.67 -0.77 -2.67
N PRO A 257 3.85 0.02 -3.74
CA PRO A 257 5.04 0.00 -4.60
C PRO A 257 6.25 0.74 -3.96
N VAL A 258 6.71 0.27 -2.80
CA VAL A 258 7.67 1.00 -1.95
C VAL A 258 8.89 0.18 -1.59
N ARG A 259 10.03 0.84 -1.44
CA ARG A 259 11.24 0.13 -1.00
C ARG A 259 11.12 -0.32 0.46
N THR A 260 10.76 0.59 1.35
CA THR A 260 10.56 0.33 2.78
C THR A 260 9.38 1.13 3.33
N ILE A 261 8.97 0.83 4.56
CA ILE A 261 7.99 1.58 5.33
C ILE A 261 8.68 2.21 6.55
N ASP A 262 8.65 3.54 6.64
CA ASP A 262 9.01 4.29 7.85
C ASP A 262 7.74 4.56 8.65
N LEU A 263 7.45 3.68 9.61
CA LEU A 263 6.28 3.79 10.50
C LEU A 263 6.74 4.31 11.86
N LYS A 264 6.33 5.53 12.20
CA LYS A 264 6.58 6.17 13.50
C LYS A 264 5.28 6.22 14.30
N VAL A 265 5.39 6.12 15.62
CA VAL A 265 4.25 6.23 16.53
C VAL A 265 4.34 7.57 17.26
N ARG A 266 3.29 8.37 17.19
CA ARG A 266 3.12 9.60 17.96
C ARG A 266 2.72 9.28 19.41
N ASP A 267 2.90 10.23 20.31
CA ASP A 267 2.21 10.25 21.60
C ASP A 267 0.69 10.04 21.44
N VAL A 268 0.09 9.41 22.46
CA VAL A 268 -1.35 9.14 22.50
C VAL A 268 -2.13 10.46 22.43
N TYR A 269 -3.09 10.52 21.51
CA TYR A 269 -4.02 11.62 21.41
C TYR A 269 -5.29 11.31 22.22
N GLU A 270 -5.57 12.14 23.23
CA GLU A 270 -6.78 12.07 24.03
C GLU A 270 -7.95 12.68 23.26
N TYR A 271 -8.78 11.84 22.62
CA TYR A 271 -9.92 12.32 21.84
C TYR A 271 -11.11 12.61 22.76
N PRO A 272 -11.63 13.86 22.78
CA PRO A 272 -12.72 14.24 23.68
C PRO A 272 -14.10 13.78 23.20
N GLY A 273 -14.22 13.34 21.94
CA GLY A 273 -15.47 12.88 21.35
C GLY A 273 -15.74 11.38 21.58
N THR A 274 -16.93 10.94 21.18
CA THR A 274 -17.32 9.52 21.18
C THR A 274 -17.23 8.97 19.77
N LEU A 275 -16.72 7.74 19.63
CA LEU A 275 -16.70 6.99 18.37
C LEU A 275 -17.72 5.85 18.42
N GLY A 276 -18.59 5.79 17.42
CA GLY A 276 -19.65 4.77 17.32
C GLY A 276 -19.56 3.97 16.02
N ALA A 277 -20.09 2.74 16.05
CA ALA A 277 -20.01 1.77 14.96
C ALA A 277 -20.47 2.31 13.60
N GLY A 278 -21.56 3.07 13.56
CA GLY A 278 -22.09 3.66 12.33
C GLY A 278 -21.36 4.92 11.83
N GLY A 279 -20.13 5.17 12.28
CA GLY A 279 -19.31 6.32 11.86
C GLY A 279 -19.52 7.60 12.68
N SER A 280 -20.35 7.58 13.74
CA SER A 280 -20.56 8.80 14.55
C SER A 280 -19.24 9.26 15.17
N GLY A 281 -18.88 10.53 14.95
CA GLY A 281 -17.66 11.15 15.46
C GLY A 281 -16.41 10.91 14.63
N ILE A 282 -16.46 10.16 13.52
CA ILE A 282 -15.28 9.86 12.70
C ILE A 282 -14.75 11.08 11.94
N TYR A 283 -15.63 11.96 11.45
CA TYR A 283 -15.26 13.19 10.75
C TYR A 283 -14.49 14.15 11.66
N ALA A 284 -14.99 14.38 12.88
CA ALA A 284 -14.31 15.19 13.88
C ALA A 284 -12.96 14.59 14.32
N LEU A 285 -12.82 13.26 14.31
CA LEU A 285 -11.53 12.62 14.54
C LEU A 285 -10.55 12.85 13.37
N LEU A 286 -11.03 12.75 12.12
CA LEU A 286 -10.22 13.04 10.94
C LEU A 286 -9.72 14.49 10.94
N ASP A 287 -10.58 15.45 11.29
CA ASP A 287 -10.20 16.85 11.47
C ASP A 287 -9.11 17.02 12.54
N ALA A 288 -9.25 16.31 13.66
CA ALA A 288 -8.26 16.34 14.74
C ALA A 288 -6.91 15.80 14.26
N VAL A 289 -6.88 14.66 13.58
CA VAL A 289 -5.63 14.07 13.06
C VAL A 289 -5.01 14.92 11.95
N THR A 290 -5.84 15.56 11.12
CA THR A 290 -5.40 16.56 10.13
C THR A 290 -4.73 17.76 10.82
N SER A 291 -5.35 18.26 11.90
CA SER A 291 -4.80 19.37 12.70
C SER A 291 -3.49 18.98 13.40
N LEU A 292 -3.41 17.74 13.90
CA LEU A 292 -2.20 17.15 14.49
C LEU A 292 -1.06 17.04 13.47
N ARG A 293 -1.34 16.64 12.23
CA ARG A 293 -0.36 16.66 11.14
C ARG A 293 0.17 18.07 10.90
N LYS A 294 -0.74 19.06 10.83
CA LYS A 294 -0.37 20.46 10.62
C LYS A 294 0.46 21.03 11.77
N SER A 295 0.06 20.77 13.01
CA SER A 295 0.75 21.27 14.21
C SER A 295 2.17 20.74 14.34
N ASP A 296 2.40 19.52 13.88
CA ASP A 296 3.72 18.87 13.93
C ASP A 296 4.67 19.40 12.84
N GLY A 297 4.17 20.20 11.89
CA GLY A 297 4.97 20.68 10.76
C GLY A 297 5.41 19.55 9.84
N ALA A 298 4.56 18.53 9.66
CA ALA A 298 4.91 17.36 8.88
C ALA A 298 5.26 17.70 7.43
N GLU A 299 6.37 17.13 6.95
CA GLU A 299 6.79 17.22 5.55
C GLU A 299 5.68 16.75 4.60
N SER A 300 5.68 17.27 3.37
CA SER A 300 4.62 16.96 2.41
C SER A 300 4.43 15.46 2.22
N ASP A 301 5.51 14.67 2.12
CA ASP A 301 5.50 13.21 1.90
C ASP A 301 5.24 12.36 3.16
N VAL A 302 4.82 12.96 4.26
CA VAL A 302 4.45 12.27 5.51
C VAL A 302 2.93 12.17 5.65
N TYR A 303 2.45 10.94 5.81
CA TYR A 303 1.04 10.59 5.97
C TYR A 303 0.72 10.33 7.44
N TYR A 304 -0.39 10.89 7.94
CA TYR A 304 -0.86 10.65 9.30
C TYR A 304 -2.00 9.63 9.30
N TYR A 305 -1.99 8.71 10.26
CA TYR A 305 -3.06 7.73 10.42
C TYR A 305 -3.49 7.65 11.89
N GLY A 306 -4.69 8.13 12.20
CA GLY A 306 -5.30 8.00 13.52
C GLY A 306 -5.87 6.61 13.71
N VAL A 307 -5.33 5.86 14.67
CA VAL A 307 -5.77 4.49 14.96
C VAL A 307 -6.59 4.45 16.25
N PHE A 308 -7.76 3.83 16.25
CA PHE A 308 -8.69 3.87 17.39
C PHE A 308 -9.41 2.54 17.67
N THR A 309 -9.79 2.26 18.92
CA THR A 309 -10.49 1.01 19.32
C THR A 309 -11.70 1.29 20.22
N PRO A 310 -12.90 1.56 19.65
CA PRO A 310 -14.04 2.05 20.44
C PRO A 310 -14.67 1.02 21.37
N THR A 311 -14.44 -0.28 21.10
CA THR A 311 -14.97 -1.42 21.85
C THR A 311 -13.87 -2.44 22.14
N SER A 312 -14.21 -3.59 22.73
CA SER A 312 -13.24 -4.65 23.05
C SER A 312 -12.82 -5.51 21.86
N SER A 313 -13.60 -5.56 20.78
CA SER A 313 -13.28 -6.39 19.62
C SER A 313 -13.94 -5.89 18.33
N PHE A 314 -13.33 -6.21 17.19
CA PHE A 314 -13.88 -5.91 15.87
C PHE A 314 -15.28 -6.52 15.69
N SER A 315 -15.47 -7.79 16.10
CA SER A 315 -16.77 -8.47 16.01
C SER A 315 -17.86 -7.75 16.82
N THR A 316 -17.53 -7.23 18.01
CA THR A 316 -18.47 -6.43 18.80
C THR A 316 -18.80 -5.11 18.09
N TYR A 317 -17.78 -4.41 17.58
CA TYR A 317 -17.95 -3.13 16.91
C TYR A 317 -18.78 -3.24 15.62
N CYS A 318 -18.58 -4.31 14.86
CA CYS A 318 -19.15 -4.49 13.51
C CYS A 318 -20.30 -5.50 13.44
N SER A 319 -20.89 -5.87 14.58
CA SER A 319 -21.95 -6.87 14.66
C SER A 319 -23.24 -6.55 13.89
N GLY A 320 -23.46 -5.28 13.51
CA GLY A 320 -24.58 -4.83 12.65
C GLY A 320 -24.10 -3.97 11.49
N GLY A 321 -22.88 -4.21 11.01
CA GLY A 321 -22.15 -3.29 10.12
C GLY A 321 -21.45 -2.18 10.90
N CYS A 322 -20.38 -1.64 10.31
CA CYS A 322 -19.59 -0.56 10.91
C CYS A 322 -18.81 0.21 9.86
N THR A 323 -18.45 1.45 10.19
CA THR A 323 -17.41 2.21 9.48
C THR A 323 -16.06 1.89 10.11
N THR A 324 -15.15 1.36 9.30
CA THR A 324 -13.82 0.94 9.78
C THR A 324 -12.74 2.00 9.61
N GLY A 325 -12.89 2.93 8.68
CA GLY A 325 -11.93 4.00 8.43
C GLY A 325 -12.56 5.14 7.66
N LEU A 326 -11.80 6.24 7.56
CA LEU A 326 -12.12 7.38 6.72
C LEU A 326 -10.82 8.11 6.34
N CYS A 327 -10.74 8.51 5.08
CA CYS A 327 -9.69 9.38 4.59
C CYS A 327 -10.20 10.34 3.50
N HIS A 328 -9.54 11.48 3.35
CA HIS A 328 -9.73 12.33 2.17
C HIS A 328 -9.20 11.64 0.91
N LEU A 329 -9.94 11.74 -0.19
CA LEU A 329 -9.42 11.42 -1.51
C LEU A 329 -8.50 12.56 -1.95
N THR A 330 -7.23 12.41 -1.64
CA THR A 330 -6.28 13.52 -1.62
C THR A 330 -5.71 13.79 -3.01
N GLY A 331 -5.74 15.04 -3.46
CA GLY A 331 -5.01 15.50 -4.64
C GLY A 331 -3.50 15.57 -4.39
N PRO A 332 -2.65 15.55 -5.44
CA PRO A 332 -1.20 15.55 -5.23
C PRO A 332 -0.69 16.82 -4.54
N SER A 333 -1.42 17.93 -4.61
CA SER A 333 -1.10 19.20 -3.96
C SER A 333 -1.80 19.42 -2.61
N ASP A 334 -2.72 18.54 -2.19
CA ASP A 334 -3.48 18.69 -0.94
C ASP A 334 -2.64 18.19 0.25
N THR A 335 -1.51 18.85 0.54
CA THR A 335 -0.54 18.29 1.49
C THR A 335 -1.10 18.17 2.90
N TYR A 336 -1.83 19.19 3.37
CA TYR A 336 -2.48 19.21 4.68
C TYR A 336 -3.48 18.07 4.89
N LEU A 337 -4.14 17.57 3.84
CA LEU A 337 -5.16 16.51 3.91
C LEU A 337 -4.60 15.08 3.88
N ARG A 338 -3.27 14.90 3.93
CA ARG A 338 -2.63 13.56 4.00
C ARG A 338 -2.75 12.95 5.40
N ALA A 339 -3.98 12.86 5.88
CA ALA A 339 -4.37 12.31 7.15
C ALA A 339 -5.56 11.37 6.92
N CYS A 340 -5.55 10.22 7.57
CA CYS A 340 -6.64 9.27 7.60
C CYS A 340 -6.91 8.82 9.03
N VAL A 341 -8.02 8.12 9.25
CA VAL A 341 -8.34 7.46 10.52
C VAL A 341 -8.90 6.07 10.28
N GLY A 342 -8.72 5.16 11.23
CA GLY A 342 -9.38 3.86 11.17
C GLY A 342 -9.21 3.01 12.41
N VAL A 343 -9.94 1.91 12.45
CA VAL A 343 -9.97 0.98 13.58
C VAL A 343 -8.60 0.34 13.79
N GLY A 344 -8.31 0.05 15.06
CA GLY A 344 -7.02 -0.43 15.55
C GLY A 344 -7.09 -1.70 16.37
N PHE A 345 -8.09 -2.55 16.13
CA PHE A 345 -8.17 -3.84 16.80
C PHE A 345 -6.94 -4.69 16.44
N THR A 346 -6.39 -5.43 17.42
CA THR A 346 -5.26 -6.32 17.18
C THR A 346 -5.58 -7.33 16.06
N GLY A 347 -4.63 -7.53 15.15
CA GLY A 347 -4.74 -8.43 14.01
C GLY A 347 -4.63 -7.73 12.66
N SER A 348 -4.77 -8.52 11.60
CA SER A 348 -4.52 -8.10 10.21
C SER A 348 -5.63 -7.23 9.60
N SER A 349 -6.86 -7.31 10.12
CA SER A 349 -7.99 -6.51 9.60
C SER A 349 -7.72 -5.01 9.67
N SER A 350 -7.22 -4.51 10.82
CA SER A 350 -6.86 -3.10 10.97
C SER A 350 -5.71 -2.69 10.04
N ALA A 351 -4.80 -3.61 9.74
CA ALA A 351 -3.73 -3.36 8.76
C ALA A 351 -4.26 -3.26 7.34
N GLY A 352 -5.29 -4.05 6.99
CA GLY A 352 -6.04 -3.92 5.74
C GLY A 352 -6.73 -2.57 5.64
N THR A 353 -7.45 -2.14 6.69
CA THR A 353 -8.08 -0.80 6.76
C THR A 353 -7.04 0.30 6.56
N MET A 354 -5.89 0.23 7.26
CA MET A 354 -4.83 1.22 7.07
C MET A 354 -4.34 1.29 5.62
N ALA A 355 -4.11 0.13 4.99
CA ALA A 355 -3.69 0.10 3.61
C ALA A 355 -4.74 0.73 2.67
N HIS A 356 -6.02 0.42 2.88
CA HIS A 356 -7.15 0.97 2.13
C HIS A 356 -7.24 2.49 2.25
N GLU A 357 -7.26 3.02 3.47
CA GLU A 357 -7.40 4.46 3.71
C GLU A 357 -6.18 5.24 3.20
N LEU A 358 -4.97 4.72 3.36
CA LEU A 358 -3.79 5.33 2.75
C LEU A 358 -3.89 5.32 1.21
N GLY A 359 -4.70 4.43 0.61
CA GLY A 359 -4.94 4.42 -0.83
C GLY A 359 -5.67 5.68 -1.26
N HIS A 360 -6.68 6.11 -0.50
CA HIS A 360 -7.35 7.39 -0.68
C HIS A 360 -6.42 8.58 -0.46
N ALA A 361 -5.50 8.52 0.52
CA ALA A 361 -4.46 9.54 0.69
C ALA A 361 -3.48 9.60 -0.51
N HIS A 362 -3.33 8.52 -1.27
CA HIS A 362 -2.61 8.50 -2.54
C HIS A 362 -3.50 8.87 -3.75
N GLY A 363 -4.76 9.24 -3.51
CA GLY A 363 -5.72 9.64 -4.53
C GLY A 363 -6.29 8.49 -5.33
N ILE A 364 -6.30 7.28 -4.75
CA ILE A 364 -6.94 6.10 -5.35
C ILE A 364 -8.40 6.07 -4.91
N ARG A 365 -9.31 5.95 -5.88
CA ARG A 365 -10.75 5.78 -5.65
C ARG A 365 -11.09 4.30 -5.49
N HIS A 366 -12.27 4.03 -4.95
CA HIS A 366 -12.76 2.67 -4.83
C HIS A 366 -12.83 1.95 -6.18
N ALA A 367 -12.41 0.69 -6.21
CA ALA A 367 -12.60 -0.20 -7.35
C ALA A 367 -14.08 -0.68 -7.41
N PRO A 368 -14.64 -0.98 -8.60
CA PRO A 368 -16.07 -1.20 -8.80
C PRO A 368 -16.52 -2.59 -8.33
N CYS A 369 -16.52 -2.85 -7.02
CA CYS A 369 -17.05 -4.06 -6.40
C CYS A 369 -17.67 -3.79 -5.02
N GLY A 370 -18.67 -4.59 -4.64
CA GLY A 370 -19.30 -4.54 -3.31
C GLY A 370 -20.33 -3.42 -3.13
N GLY A 371 -20.93 -2.94 -4.23
CA GLY A 371 -22.00 -1.93 -4.18
C GLY A 371 -21.53 -0.52 -3.87
N VAL A 372 -20.22 -0.26 -3.98
CA VAL A 372 -19.65 1.06 -3.74
C VAL A 372 -20.21 2.10 -4.70
N SER A 373 -20.64 3.22 -4.15
CA SER A 373 -21.03 4.40 -4.90
C SER A 373 -19.82 5.21 -5.32
N GLY A 374 -19.88 5.85 -6.50
CA GLY A 374 -18.78 6.69 -6.99
C GLY A 374 -17.47 5.94 -7.29
N SER A 375 -17.52 4.63 -7.59
CA SER A 375 -16.35 3.85 -8.02
C SER A 375 -15.54 4.53 -9.13
N ASP A 376 -14.24 4.24 -9.20
CA ASP A 376 -13.36 4.74 -10.25
C ASP A 376 -13.85 4.27 -11.63
N THR A 377 -14.43 5.19 -12.40
CA THR A 377 -14.92 4.95 -13.75
C THR A 377 -13.81 4.60 -14.74
N SER A 378 -12.55 4.88 -14.39
CA SER A 378 -11.37 4.54 -15.19
C SER A 378 -10.80 3.16 -14.82
N TYR A 379 -11.32 2.50 -13.79
CA TYR A 379 -10.84 1.21 -13.35
C TYR A 379 -11.05 0.16 -14.46
N PRO A 380 -9.98 -0.48 -14.98
CA PRO A 380 -10.07 -1.22 -16.23
C PRO A 380 -10.64 -2.64 -16.08
N TYR A 381 -10.76 -3.15 -14.84
CA TYR A 381 -11.14 -4.54 -14.61
C TYR A 381 -12.54 -4.66 -14.01
N SER A 382 -13.43 -5.33 -14.73
CA SER A 382 -14.81 -5.59 -14.31
C SER A 382 -14.86 -6.20 -12.92
N GLY A 383 -15.78 -5.70 -12.08
CA GLY A 383 -16.01 -6.22 -10.74
C GLY A 383 -14.83 -6.02 -9.79
N GLY A 384 -13.95 -5.03 -10.04
CA GLY A 384 -12.84 -4.70 -9.14
C GLY A 384 -11.73 -5.74 -9.07
N LYS A 385 -11.50 -6.53 -10.12
CA LYS A 385 -10.43 -7.55 -10.16
C LYS A 385 -9.03 -6.94 -10.25
N ILE A 386 -7.99 -7.67 -9.85
CA ILE A 386 -6.62 -7.14 -9.76
C ILE A 386 -5.85 -7.04 -11.11
N GLY A 387 -6.43 -7.53 -12.21
CA GLY A 387 -5.86 -7.39 -13.56
C GLY A 387 -4.74 -8.38 -13.91
N SER A 388 -3.76 -8.52 -13.03
CA SER A 388 -2.59 -9.38 -13.20
C SER A 388 -2.35 -10.28 -11.99
N TRP A 389 -1.43 -11.24 -12.13
CA TRP A 389 -1.00 -12.07 -11.01
C TRP A 389 -0.24 -11.23 -9.99
N GLY A 390 -0.59 -11.36 -8.73
CA GLY A 390 0.19 -10.82 -7.62
C GLY A 390 1.02 -11.89 -6.91
N ILE A 391 1.90 -11.46 -6.01
CA ILE A 391 2.56 -12.35 -5.06
C ILE A 391 2.72 -11.67 -3.71
N ASP A 392 2.33 -12.37 -2.64
CA ASP A 392 2.72 -12.01 -1.29
C ASP A 392 4.03 -12.69 -0.92
N LEU A 393 5.13 -11.93 -0.91
CA LEU A 393 6.47 -12.44 -0.61
C LEU A 393 6.62 -12.88 0.87
N ARG A 394 5.74 -12.44 1.78
CA ARG A 394 5.77 -12.88 3.19
C ARG A 394 5.41 -14.36 3.31
N SER A 395 4.53 -14.84 2.44
CA SER A 395 4.01 -16.21 2.45
C SER A 395 4.36 -17.01 1.19
N ASN A 396 5.01 -16.38 0.21
CA ASN A 396 5.24 -16.91 -1.15
C ASN A 396 3.95 -17.41 -1.83
N THR A 397 2.85 -16.66 -1.64
CA THR A 397 1.52 -17.02 -2.18
C THR A 397 1.19 -16.19 -3.41
N LEU A 398 0.78 -16.85 -4.50
CA LEU A 398 0.32 -16.19 -5.71
C LEU A 398 -1.13 -15.72 -5.59
N MET A 399 -1.36 -14.47 -6.00
CA MET A 399 -2.68 -13.84 -6.00
C MET A 399 -3.26 -13.88 -7.41
N SER A 400 -4.29 -14.71 -7.59
CA SER A 400 -4.91 -14.92 -8.89
C SER A 400 -5.80 -13.74 -9.31
N PRO A 401 -5.65 -13.21 -10.54
CA PRO A 401 -6.47 -12.10 -11.03
C PRO A 401 -7.95 -12.42 -11.20
N THR A 402 -8.31 -13.70 -11.25
CA THR A 402 -9.73 -14.10 -11.35
C THR A 402 -10.37 -14.29 -9.98
N LYS A 403 -9.57 -14.54 -8.93
CA LYS A 403 -10.06 -14.83 -7.57
C LYS A 403 -9.94 -13.66 -6.61
N HIS A 404 -8.98 -12.77 -6.83
CA HIS A 404 -8.72 -11.63 -5.95
C HIS A 404 -9.32 -10.35 -6.52
N TYR A 405 -9.60 -9.42 -5.62
CA TYR A 405 -10.13 -8.10 -5.89
C TYR A 405 -9.16 -7.05 -5.41
N ASP A 406 -9.24 -5.86 -5.97
CA ASP A 406 -8.40 -4.74 -5.56
C ASP A 406 -8.64 -4.40 -4.10
N PHE A 407 -7.57 -4.02 -3.38
CA PHE A 407 -7.65 -3.63 -1.97
C PHE A 407 -8.49 -2.36 -1.75
N MET A 408 -8.77 -1.56 -2.79
CA MET A 408 -9.71 -0.45 -2.78
C MET A 408 -11.15 -0.88 -3.10
N SER A 409 -11.44 -2.17 -3.14
CA SER A 409 -12.80 -2.69 -3.31
C SER A 409 -13.38 -3.13 -1.97
N TYR A 410 -14.70 -3.30 -1.89
CA TYR A 410 -15.35 -3.96 -0.74
C TYR A 410 -15.55 -5.47 -0.96
N CYS A 411 -14.80 -6.07 -1.88
CA CYS A 411 -14.86 -7.49 -2.19
C CYS A 411 -13.58 -8.19 -1.77
N GLY A 412 -13.71 -9.41 -1.23
CA GLY A 412 -12.60 -10.25 -0.81
C GLY A 412 -12.46 -11.53 -1.64
N PRO A 413 -11.28 -12.17 -1.63
CA PRO A 413 -10.04 -11.74 -0.96
C PRO A 413 -9.35 -10.57 -1.69
N GLU A 414 -8.76 -9.67 -0.92
CA GLU A 414 -8.15 -8.42 -1.40
C GLU A 414 -6.66 -8.60 -1.75
N TRP A 415 -6.21 -7.91 -2.79
CA TRP A 415 -4.81 -7.71 -3.12
C TRP A 415 -4.69 -6.43 -3.96
N ILE A 416 -3.50 -5.84 -4.09
CA ILE A 416 -3.32 -4.69 -4.97
C ILE A 416 -3.43 -5.07 -6.46
N SER A 417 -4.20 -4.31 -7.24
CA SER A 417 -4.18 -4.40 -8.70
C SER A 417 -2.95 -3.75 -9.32
N ASP A 418 -2.56 -4.20 -10.51
CA ASP A 418 -1.53 -3.48 -11.28
C ASP A 418 -1.90 -2.00 -11.54
N TYR A 419 -3.19 -1.71 -11.74
CA TYR A 419 -3.72 -0.37 -11.94
C TYR A 419 -3.50 0.52 -10.72
N ALA A 420 -3.85 0.04 -9.51
CA ALA A 420 -3.63 0.80 -8.29
C ALA A 420 -2.13 0.91 -7.97
N PHE A 421 -1.36 -0.16 -8.19
CA PHE A 421 0.09 -0.18 -7.99
C PHE A 421 0.78 0.91 -8.83
N ASP A 422 0.48 0.98 -10.12
CA ASP A 422 1.06 1.96 -11.04
C ASP A 422 0.65 3.41 -10.69
N ARG A 423 -0.61 3.63 -10.33
CA ARG A 423 -1.07 4.97 -9.91
C ARG A 423 -0.40 5.44 -8.62
N ILE A 424 -0.13 4.53 -7.68
CA ILE A 424 0.60 4.86 -6.47
C ILE A 424 2.07 5.18 -6.81
N ILE A 425 2.72 4.45 -7.75
CA ILE A 425 4.07 4.81 -8.25
C ILE A 425 4.09 6.26 -8.74
N HIS A 426 3.17 6.59 -9.66
CA HIS A 426 3.07 7.93 -10.23
C HIS A 426 2.80 8.99 -9.16
N ARG A 427 1.93 8.69 -8.19
CA ARG A 427 1.64 9.60 -7.09
C ARG A 427 2.90 9.86 -6.25
N MET A 428 3.59 8.81 -5.82
CA MET A 428 4.77 8.94 -4.97
C MET A 428 5.92 9.66 -5.69
N ASP A 429 6.14 9.35 -6.97
CA ASP A 429 7.14 10.04 -7.80
C ASP A 429 6.82 11.54 -7.94
N TYR A 430 5.55 11.89 -8.21
CA TYR A 430 5.12 13.28 -8.30
C TYR A 430 5.35 14.03 -6.99
N VAL A 431 4.88 13.47 -5.87
CA VAL A 431 4.97 14.11 -4.55
C VAL A 431 6.43 14.38 -4.17
N ARG A 432 7.31 13.41 -4.40
CA ARG A 432 8.73 13.52 -4.13
C ARG A 432 9.40 14.62 -4.97
N LYS A 433 9.04 14.72 -6.27
CA LYS A 433 9.61 15.72 -7.19
C LYS A 433 9.04 17.12 -6.99
N ASN A 434 7.82 17.23 -6.45
CA ASN A 434 7.07 18.47 -6.35
C ASN A 434 6.68 18.78 -4.90
N ALA A 435 7.65 18.73 -3.98
CA ALA A 435 7.45 19.27 -2.64
C ALA A 435 6.92 20.71 -2.77
N MET A 436 5.79 21.01 -2.14
CA MET A 436 5.19 22.33 -2.22
C MET A 436 6.10 23.35 -1.53
N VAL A 437 6.70 24.27 -2.30
CA VAL A 437 7.60 25.34 -1.81
C VAL A 437 6.88 26.69 -1.73
N VAL A 438 5.62 26.78 -2.17
CA VAL A 438 4.88 28.04 -2.19
C VAL A 438 4.05 28.17 -0.92
N GLY A 439 4.51 29.01 0.00
CA GLY A 439 3.70 29.47 1.13
C GLY A 439 2.66 30.52 0.71
N ALA A 440 1.57 30.59 1.45
CA ALA A 440 0.53 31.60 1.37
C ALA A 440 0.39 32.32 2.72
N GLU A 441 -0.30 33.47 2.74
CA GLU A 441 -0.64 34.10 4.02
C GLU A 441 -1.52 33.18 4.86
N ALA A 442 -1.16 33.04 6.14
CA ALA A 442 -1.89 32.18 7.07
C ALA A 442 -3.36 32.62 7.19
N ARG A 443 -4.27 31.70 6.91
CA ARG A 443 -5.71 31.92 6.96
C ARG A 443 -6.40 30.77 7.68
N THR A 444 -7.34 31.10 8.55
CA THR A 444 -8.18 30.10 9.22
C THR A 444 -9.38 29.73 8.36
N TYR A 445 -9.59 28.45 8.20
CA TYR A 445 -10.74 27.82 7.56
C TYR A 445 -11.50 27.01 8.59
N THR A 446 -12.79 26.81 8.36
CA THR A 446 -13.63 25.86 9.10
C THR A 446 -13.98 24.72 8.16
N PHE A 447 -13.85 23.47 8.61
CA PHE A 447 -14.36 22.31 7.90
C PHE A 447 -15.89 22.32 7.92
N VAL A 448 -16.48 22.00 6.78
CA VAL A 448 -17.92 21.72 6.64
C VAL A 448 -18.02 20.37 5.95
N HIS A 449 -18.42 19.34 6.67
CA HIS A 449 -18.61 18.01 6.14
C HIS A 449 -19.87 17.98 5.29
N VAL A 450 -19.74 17.48 4.07
CA VAL A 450 -20.83 17.13 3.17
C VAL A 450 -21.05 15.63 3.34
N LEU A 451 -22.15 15.25 3.98
CA LEU A 451 -22.51 13.86 4.22
C LEU A 451 -23.05 13.19 2.93
N PRO A 452 -23.10 11.85 2.86
CA PRO A 452 -23.57 11.14 1.67
C PRO A 452 -25.00 11.53 1.22
N ASP A 453 -25.88 11.91 2.16
CA ASP A 453 -27.23 12.37 1.85
C ASP A 453 -27.29 13.85 1.39
N GLY A 454 -26.13 14.49 1.27
CA GLY A 454 -25.96 15.89 0.90
C GLY A 454 -26.15 16.87 2.05
N SER A 455 -26.49 16.40 3.26
CA SER A 455 -26.58 17.27 4.43
C SER A 455 -25.20 17.77 4.86
N LEU A 456 -25.19 18.88 5.60
CA LEU A 456 -23.98 19.60 5.95
C LEU A 456 -23.78 19.63 7.47
N GLU A 457 -22.60 19.24 7.93
CA GLU A 457 -22.20 19.24 9.34
C GLU A 457 -20.98 20.17 9.55
N TRP A 458 -21.00 20.98 10.61
CA TRP A 458 -19.86 21.83 10.95
C TRP A 458 -18.75 21.01 11.61
N GLY A 459 -17.53 21.12 11.08
CA GLY A 459 -16.32 20.53 11.62
C GLY A 459 -15.46 21.53 12.38
N SER A 460 -14.19 21.19 12.53
CA SER A 460 -13.22 21.98 13.29
C SER A 460 -12.63 23.12 12.46
N ASP A 461 -11.94 24.05 13.13
CA ASP A 461 -11.14 25.08 12.46
C ASP A 461 -9.72 24.56 12.19
N ILE A 462 -9.14 24.98 11.06
CA ILE A 462 -7.74 24.75 10.70
C ILE A 462 -7.11 26.03 10.16
N THR A 463 -5.89 26.34 10.57
CA THR A 463 -5.11 27.46 9.99
C THR A 463 -4.10 26.93 9.00
N LEU A 464 -4.19 27.41 7.76
CA LEU A 464 -3.36 26.99 6.65
C LEU A 464 -2.61 28.20 6.10
N ASP A 465 -1.34 27.99 5.79
CA ASP A 465 -0.41 28.93 5.16
C ASP A 465 0.07 28.36 3.81
N GLU A 466 -0.79 27.57 3.16
CA GLU A 466 -0.58 26.99 1.83
C GLU A 466 -1.77 27.30 0.92
N PRO A 467 -1.58 27.40 -0.40
CA PRO A 467 -2.67 27.58 -1.35
C PRO A 467 -3.71 26.45 -1.29
N MET A 468 -4.98 26.78 -1.54
CA MET A 468 -6.07 25.80 -1.59
C MET A 468 -6.20 25.21 -3.00
N PHE A 469 -6.30 23.89 -3.11
CA PHE A 469 -6.40 23.16 -4.40
C PHE A 469 -7.71 22.36 -4.58
N GLY A 470 -8.62 22.41 -3.62
CA GLY A 470 -9.94 21.77 -3.74
C GLY A 470 -10.82 22.41 -4.82
N GLU A 471 -11.91 21.74 -5.15
CA GLU A 471 -12.90 22.26 -6.10
C GLU A 471 -13.55 23.54 -5.53
N PRO A 472 -13.49 24.69 -6.23
CA PRO A 472 -14.03 25.93 -5.70
C PRO A 472 -15.55 25.95 -5.76
N HIS A 473 -16.20 26.22 -4.63
CA HIS A 473 -17.65 26.47 -4.54
C HIS A 473 -17.93 27.88 -4.01
N GLU A 474 -18.97 28.52 -4.55
CA GLU A 474 -19.53 29.73 -3.95
C GLU A 474 -20.29 29.37 -2.68
N VAL A 475 -19.92 29.99 -1.57
CA VAL A 475 -20.54 29.83 -0.26
C VAL A 475 -21.14 31.15 0.18
N ALA A 476 -22.44 31.16 0.48
CA ALA A 476 -23.11 32.29 1.09
C ALA A 476 -23.26 32.05 2.60
N TYR A 477 -22.54 32.83 3.40
CA TYR A 477 -22.83 32.97 4.82
C TYR A 477 -24.15 33.72 5.00
N VAL A 478 -25.01 33.22 5.88
CA VAL A 478 -26.32 33.80 6.19
C VAL A 478 -26.43 34.13 7.68
N GLY A 479 -26.63 35.41 7.98
CA GLY A 479 -26.77 35.94 9.34
C GLY A 479 -28.19 35.77 9.88
N LYS A 480 -28.35 35.91 11.20
CA LYS A 480 -29.67 35.87 11.88
C LYS A 480 -30.66 36.91 11.36
N ASP A 481 -30.15 38.05 10.93
CA ASP A 481 -30.87 39.17 10.35
C ASP A 481 -31.10 39.05 8.84
N GLY A 482 -30.66 37.94 8.23
CA GLY A 482 -30.70 37.71 6.80
C GLY A 482 -29.55 38.37 6.03
N ALA A 483 -28.56 38.97 6.68
CA ALA A 483 -27.37 39.49 6.02
C ALA A 483 -26.62 38.35 5.31
N ARG A 484 -26.14 38.59 4.09
CA ARG A 484 -25.44 37.59 3.27
C ARG A 484 -24.04 38.05 2.90
N ALA A 485 -23.06 37.17 3.06
CA ALA A 485 -21.69 37.39 2.58
C ALA A 485 -21.24 36.21 1.73
N LYS A 486 -20.70 36.49 0.54
CA LYS A 486 -20.20 35.45 -0.37
C LYS A 486 -18.70 35.24 -0.16
N VAL A 487 -18.29 33.99 -0.09
CA VAL A 487 -16.89 33.57 -0.09
C VAL A 487 -16.70 32.38 -1.03
N THR A 488 -15.45 32.06 -1.33
CA THR A 488 -15.09 30.80 -1.98
C THR A 488 -14.71 29.78 -0.91
N GLY A 489 -15.40 28.64 -0.92
CA GLY A 489 -14.98 27.42 -0.21
C GLY A 489 -14.32 26.44 -1.16
N TYR A 490 -13.52 25.52 -0.63
CA TYR A 490 -12.80 24.52 -1.42
C TYR A 490 -13.21 23.12 -0.98
N PHE A 491 -13.83 22.38 -1.89
CA PHE A 491 -14.36 21.05 -1.64
C PHE A 491 -13.31 19.99 -1.91
N HIS A 492 -13.17 19.06 -0.96
CA HIS A 492 -12.28 17.91 -1.05
C HIS A 492 -13.10 16.65 -0.80
N PRO A 493 -13.20 15.73 -1.76
CA PRO A 493 -13.94 14.50 -1.58
C PRO A 493 -13.30 13.61 -0.52
N TYR A 494 -14.13 12.80 0.14
CA TYR A 494 -13.63 11.64 0.88
C TYR A 494 -13.31 10.50 -0.09
N GLY A 495 -12.67 9.45 0.42
CA GLY A 495 -12.52 8.18 -0.32
C GLY A 495 -13.86 7.55 -0.69
N GLU A 496 -14.87 7.82 0.14
CA GLU A 496 -16.29 7.47 -0.01
C GLU A 496 -17.15 8.65 -0.47
N GLU A 497 -18.48 8.46 -0.53
CA GLU A 497 -19.41 9.55 -0.86
C GLU A 497 -19.34 10.69 0.15
N GLY A 498 -19.49 11.92 -0.35
CA GLY A 498 -19.36 13.13 0.45
C GLY A 498 -17.95 13.73 0.40
N GLY A 499 -17.64 14.56 1.37
CA GLY A 499 -16.36 15.26 1.45
C GLY A 499 -16.33 16.32 2.53
N SER A 500 -15.28 17.12 2.53
CA SER A 500 -15.20 18.32 3.36
C SER A 500 -15.01 19.56 2.50
N LEU A 501 -15.82 20.58 2.74
CA LEU A 501 -15.67 21.92 2.22
C LEU A 501 -14.93 22.78 3.24
N LEU A 502 -13.73 23.25 2.91
CA LEU A 502 -13.02 24.23 3.72
C LEU A 502 -13.49 25.63 3.36
N VAL A 503 -14.13 26.31 4.31
CA VAL A 503 -14.65 27.68 4.13
C VAL A 503 -13.87 28.66 5.00
N PRO A 504 -13.49 29.84 4.51
CA PRO A 504 -12.79 30.83 5.32
C PRO A 504 -13.54 31.16 6.62
N LYS A 505 -12.90 31.02 7.78
CA LYS A 505 -13.56 31.25 9.06
C LYS A 505 -14.18 32.66 9.10
N ALA A 506 -15.50 32.71 9.26
CA ALA A 506 -16.20 33.98 9.28
C ALA A 506 -15.92 34.75 10.58
N ILE A 507 -15.70 36.06 10.48
CA ILE A 507 -15.40 36.95 11.62
C ILE A 507 -16.69 37.38 12.35
N ALA A 508 -17.87 37.19 11.75
CA ALA A 508 -19.18 37.62 12.29
C ALA A 508 -20.14 36.45 12.57
N ALA A 509 -21.19 36.72 13.34
CA ALA A 509 -22.22 35.78 13.79
C ALA A 509 -23.14 35.30 12.66
N PHE A 510 -22.58 34.55 11.72
CA PHE A 510 -23.34 33.81 10.72
C PHE A 510 -23.77 32.47 11.29
N ASP A 511 -25.06 32.19 11.15
CA ASP A 511 -25.70 31.00 11.71
C ASP A 511 -25.86 29.88 10.68
N ALA A 512 -25.64 30.17 9.40
CA ALA A 512 -25.80 29.19 8.34
C ALA A 512 -24.88 29.47 7.15
N ILE A 513 -24.68 28.44 6.34
CA ILE A 513 -24.10 28.53 5.01
C ILE A 513 -25.00 27.86 3.98
N GLU A 514 -25.11 28.50 2.83
CA GLU A 514 -25.67 27.92 1.61
C GLU A 514 -24.53 27.73 0.61
N VAL A 515 -24.38 26.52 0.07
CA VAL A 515 -23.29 26.17 -0.85
C VAL A 515 -23.87 25.94 -2.23
N SER A 516 -23.40 26.69 -3.23
CA SER A 516 -23.83 26.53 -4.61
C SER A 516 -23.51 25.11 -5.11
N GLY A 517 -24.49 24.44 -5.71
CA GLY A 517 -24.39 23.06 -6.20
C GLY A 517 -24.82 21.98 -5.20
N PHE A 518 -25.00 22.33 -3.92
CA PHE A 518 -25.57 21.43 -2.91
C PHE A 518 -26.99 21.88 -2.54
N SER A 519 -27.93 20.93 -2.45
CA SER A 519 -29.34 21.22 -2.18
C SER A 519 -29.65 21.45 -0.69
N ALA A 520 -28.71 21.14 0.21
CA ALA A 520 -28.87 21.29 1.65
C ALA A 520 -28.20 22.56 2.20
N ILE A 521 -28.77 23.11 3.26
CA ILE A 521 -28.26 24.29 3.99
C ILE A 521 -27.63 23.81 5.30
N ALA A 522 -26.35 24.15 5.57
CA ALA A 522 -25.75 23.90 6.88
C ALA A 522 -26.18 25.01 7.83
N ARG A 523 -26.84 24.66 8.93
CA ARG A 523 -27.15 25.62 10.02
C ARG A 523 -26.31 25.25 11.23
N ARG A 524 -25.63 26.23 11.84
CA ARG A 524 -25.07 26.08 13.18
C ARG A 524 -26.24 25.87 14.13
N LEU A 525 -26.31 24.70 14.76
CA LEU A 525 -27.25 24.49 15.85
C LEU A 525 -26.89 25.48 16.98
N PRO A 526 -27.86 26.18 17.59
CA PRO A 526 -27.57 27.00 18.75
C PRO A 526 -26.94 26.10 19.82
N ALA A 527 -25.84 26.57 20.44
CA ALA A 527 -25.23 25.88 21.56
C ALA A 527 -26.33 25.51 22.57
N LEU A 528 -26.49 24.21 22.86
CA LEU A 528 -27.31 23.76 23.96
C LEU A 528 -26.76 24.44 25.22
N ARG A 529 -27.61 25.24 25.86
CA ARG A 529 -27.27 26.03 27.05
C ARG A 529 -26.96 25.15 28.25
#